data_AF-A0A961RWA1-F1
#
_entry.id   AF-A0A961RWA1-F1
#
_cell.length_a   1.000
_cell.length_b   1.000
_cell.length_c   1.000
_cell.angle_alpha   90.00
_cell.angle_beta   90.00
_cell.angle_gamma   90.00
#
_symmetry.space_group_name_H-M   'P 1'
#
loop_
_entity.id
_entity.type
_entity.pdbx_description
1 polymer ?
#
loop_
_entity_poly.entity_id
_entity_poly.type
_entity_poly.pdbx_seq_one_letter_code
_entity_poly.pdbx_strand_id
1 'polypeptide(L)'
;EMLRHMRLLLLEEGHCFRDQALSFCNLQSTRPRELLDGSSLSTLVQMVSAGIGVTLIPEMAVPLETRSSSVSIARFKPPRPSRTIGMIWRKTSPLAKQLSQIAGVVRQAAVETAGH
;
A
#
# COMPACT_ATOMS: atom_id res chain seq x y z
N GLU A 1 7.08 13.76 10.13
CA GLU A 1 8.35 14.51 10.16
C GLU A 1 9.58 13.63 9.90
N MET A 2 9.75 12.51 10.62
CA MET A 2 10.89 11.58 10.47
C MET A 2 11.16 11.07 9.04
N LEU A 3 10.10 10.72 8.28
CA LEU A 3 10.22 10.24 6.89
C LEU A 3 10.84 11.27 5.92
N ARG A 4 10.79 12.58 6.24
CA ARG A 4 11.39 13.62 5.40
C ARG A 4 12.91 13.58 5.37
N HIS A 5 13.56 12.86 6.26
CA HIS A 5 15.02 12.72 6.29
C HIS A 5 15.49 11.35 5.81
N MET A 6 14.56 10.43 5.56
CA MET A 6 14.87 9.06 5.12
C MET A 6 14.74 8.94 3.59
N ARG A 7 15.41 7.95 3.01
CA ARG A 7 15.25 7.56 1.60
C ARG A 7 13.95 6.76 1.47
N LEU A 8 12.90 7.39 0.94
CA LEU A 8 11.60 6.76 0.75
C LEU A 8 11.55 6.03 -0.60
N LEU A 9 11.32 4.73 -0.56
CA LEU A 9 11.13 3.85 -1.71
C LEU A 9 9.63 3.73 -2.00
N LEU A 10 9.22 3.95 -3.25
CA LEU A 10 7.82 3.95 -3.67
C LEU A 10 7.64 3.05 -4.89
N LEU A 11 6.40 2.62 -5.10
CA LEU A 11 6.02 1.93 -6.34
C LEU A 11 6.15 2.88 -7.54
N GLU A 12 6.27 2.31 -8.73
CA GLU A 12 6.24 3.01 -10.02
C GLU A 12 5.02 3.94 -10.20
N GLU A 13 5.12 4.87 -11.13
CA GLU A 13 3.98 5.69 -11.56
C GLU A 13 2.84 4.81 -12.12
N GLY A 14 1.60 5.24 -11.95
CA GLY A 14 0.41 4.47 -12.32
C GLY A 14 -0.16 3.60 -11.19
N HIS A 15 0.58 3.40 -10.10
CA HIS A 15 0.06 2.76 -8.90
C HIS A 15 -0.61 3.79 -7.98
N CYS A 16 -1.94 3.67 -7.77
CA CYS A 16 -2.69 4.57 -6.87
C CYS A 16 -2.13 4.66 -5.44
N PHE A 17 -1.40 3.63 -5.00
CA PHE A 17 -0.75 3.63 -3.69
C PHE A 17 0.47 4.56 -3.61
N ARG A 18 1.19 4.79 -4.73
CA ARG A 18 2.27 5.79 -4.81
C ARG A 18 1.72 7.18 -4.53
N ASP A 19 0.62 7.54 -5.19
CA ASP A 19 0.00 8.86 -5.03
C ASP A 19 -0.53 9.06 -3.61
N GLN A 20 -1.12 8.01 -3.03
CA GLN A 20 -1.52 7.99 -1.62
C GLN A 20 -0.31 8.21 -0.69
N ALA A 21 0.79 7.47 -0.91
CA ALA A 21 2.01 7.60 -0.12
C ALA A 21 2.60 9.03 -0.15
N LEU A 22 2.67 9.64 -1.34
CA LEU A 22 3.13 11.03 -1.53
C LEU A 22 2.23 12.02 -0.80
N SER A 23 0.90 11.86 -0.95
CA SER A 23 -0.11 12.69 -0.29
C SER A 23 -0.02 12.60 1.24
N PHE A 24 0.05 11.39 1.79
CA PHE A 24 0.12 11.17 3.25
C PHE A 24 1.40 11.72 3.87
N CYS A 25 2.51 11.68 3.14
CA CYS A 25 3.78 12.18 3.64
C CYS A 25 3.95 13.70 3.43
N ASN A 26 2.98 14.36 2.79
CA ASN A 26 3.05 15.76 2.36
C ASN A 26 4.39 16.07 1.69
N LEU A 27 4.82 15.15 0.83
CA LEU A 27 6.04 15.26 0.05
C LEU A 27 5.67 15.97 -1.25
N GLN A 28 6.16 17.20 -1.43
CA GLN A 28 6.14 17.82 -2.75
C GLN A 28 6.95 16.93 -3.70
N SER A 29 6.42 16.68 -4.90
CA SER A 29 7.04 15.88 -5.97
C SER A 29 8.40 16.40 -6.46
N THR A 30 8.93 17.46 -5.85
CA THR A 30 10.04 18.29 -6.30
C THR A 30 11.42 17.87 -5.80
N ARG A 31 11.55 16.76 -5.07
CA ARG A 31 12.88 16.22 -4.71
C ARG A 31 13.07 14.84 -5.33
N PRO A 32 14.05 14.66 -6.25
CA PRO A 32 14.45 13.35 -6.72
C PRO A 32 15.18 12.63 -5.59
N ARG A 33 14.42 12.06 -4.65
CA ARG A 33 14.96 11.06 -3.74
C ARG A 33 14.90 9.77 -4.52
N GLU A 34 16.03 9.40 -5.14
CA GLU A 34 16.26 8.17 -5.90
C GLU A 34 15.11 7.16 -5.77
N LEU A 35 14.10 7.39 -6.61
CA LEU A 35 12.91 6.57 -6.72
C LEU A 35 13.40 5.27 -7.35
N LEU A 36 13.79 4.33 -6.50
CA LEU A 36 13.96 2.97 -6.92
C LEU A 36 12.55 2.44 -7.12
N ASP A 37 12.14 2.58 -8.37
CA ASP A 37 10.87 2.16 -8.90
C ASP A 37 10.80 0.63 -8.79
N GLY A 38 10.12 0.18 -7.73
CA GLY A 38 9.75 -1.21 -7.56
C GLY A 38 8.37 -1.45 -8.19
N SER A 39 8.25 -2.45 -9.05
CA SER A 39 6.97 -2.85 -9.62
C SER A 39 6.05 -3.60 -8.63
N SER A 40 6.54 -3.94 -7.43
CA SER A 40 5.78 -4.65 -6.40
C SER A 40 6.15 -4.23 -4.98
N LEU A 41 5.20 -4.39 -4.03
CA LEU A 41 5.45 -4.17 -2.61
C LEU A 41 6.54 -5.11 -2.08
N SER A 42 6.57 -6.35 -2.55
CA SER A 42 7.57 -7.34 -2.17
C SER A 42 8.98 -6.85 -2.50
N THR A 43 9.19 -6.32 -3.71
CA THR A 43 10.49 -5.75 -4.12
C THR A 43 10.91 -4.60 -3.21
N LEU A 44 9.98 -3.69 -2.88
CA LEU A 44 10.26 -2.57 -1.97
C LEU A 44 10.69 -3.07 -0.59
N VAL A 45 9.99 -4.07 -0.04
CA VAL A 45 10.28 -4.62 1.29
C VAL A 45 11.63 -5.36 1.32
N GLN A 46 12.01 -6.05 0.23
CA GLN A 46 13.34 -6.63 0.10
C GLN A 46 14.43 -5.55 0.04
N MET A 47 14.21 -4.45 -0.68
CA MET A 47 15.14 -3.32 -0.69
C MET A 47 15.30 -2.66 0.69
N VAL A 48 14.21 -2.54 1.44
CA VAL A 48 14.26 -2.09 2.85
C VAL A 48 15.06 -3.07 3.72
N SER A 49 14.86 -4.38 3.53
CA SER A 49 15.62 -5.43 4.24
C SER A 49 17.13 -5.34 3.94
N ALA A 50 17.49 -4.92 2.72
CA ALA A 50 18.87 -4.68 2.30
C ALA A 50 19.44 -3.31 2.76
N GLY A 51 18.69 -2.53 3.54
CA GLY A 51 19.14 -1.25 4.10
C GLY A 51 19.11 -0.07 3.13
N ILE A 52 18.45 -0.22 1.97
CA ILE A 52 18.43 0.81 0.92
C ILE A 52 17.59 2.02 1.33
N GLY A 53 16.58 1.85 2.19
CA GLY A 53 15.73 2.95 2.63
C GLY A 53 14.55 2.48 3.47
N VAL A 54 13.46 3.23 3.40
CA VAL A 54 12.17 2.92 4.03
C VAL A 54 11.07 2.93 2.98
N THR A 55 9.97 2.23 3.23
CA THR A 55 8.80 2.26 2.36
C THR A 55 7.52 2.36 3.19
N LEU A 56 6.41 2.69 2.53
CA LEU A 56 5.09 2.56 3.11
C LEU A 56 4.48 1.24 2.66
N ILE A 57 3.83 0.55 3.59
CA ILE A 57 3.11 -0.70 3.31
C ILE A 57 1.67 -0.58 3.81
N PRO A 58 0.65 -0.96 3.03
CA PRO A 58 -0.72 -1.06 3.53
C PRO A 58 -0.79 -2.09 4.67
N GLU A 59 -1.57 -1.81 5.71
CA GLU A 59 -1.70 -2.72 6.86
C GLU A 59 -2.04 -4.16 6.45
N MET A 60 -2.95 -4.33 5.48
CA MET A 60 -3.36 -5.65 4.98
C MET A 60 -2.22 -6.47 4.33
N ALA A 61 -1.16 -5.80 3.86
CA ALA A 61 -0.03 -6.45 3.21
C ALA A 61 1.08 -6.81 4.20
N VAL A 62 1.07 -6.23 5.41
CA VAL A 62 2.10 -6.47 6.45
C VAL A 62 2.34 -7.97 6.68
N PRO A 63 1.32 -8.81 6.97
CA PRO A 63 1.56 -10.22 7.29
C PRO A 63 2.19 -11.02 6.15
N LEU A 64 1.93 -10.63 4.89
CA LEU A 64 2.50 -11.29 3.72
C LEU A 64 3.92 -10.80 3.43
N GLU A 65 4.08 -9.49 3.27
CA GLU A 65 5.31 -8.93 2.73
C GLU A 65 6.46 -8.97 3.73
N THR A 66 6.18 -8.92 5.04
CA THR A 66 7.23 -8.94 6.05
C THR A 66 7.52 -10.32 6.60
N ARG A 67 6.85 -11.38 6.11
CA ARG A 67 6.96 -12.74 6.63
C ARG A 67 8.38 -13.30 6.61
N SER A 68 9.12 -12.99 5.55
CA SER A 68 10.47 -13.52 5.31
C SER A 68 11.52 -12.41 5.22
N SER A 69 11.20 -11.22 5.72
CA SER A 69 12.01 -10.02 5.58
C SER A 69 12.40 -9.50 6.95
N SER A 70 13.69 -9.25 7.16
CA SER A 70 14.20 -8.68 8.41
C SER A 70 13.96 -7.16 8.44
N VAL A 71 12.71 -6.75 8.66
CA VAL A 71 12.30 -5.34 8.70
C VAL A 71 11.57 -5.03 10.00
N SER A 72 11.75 -3.79 10.47
CA SER A 72 10.94 -3.25 11.58
C SER A 72 9.76 -2.47 11.04
N ILE A 73 8.60 -2.59 11.70
CA ILE A 73 7.35 -1.93 11.28
C ILE A 73 7.03 -0.80 12.24
N ALA A 74 6.84 0.40 11.69
CA ALA A 74 6.31 1.55 12.41
C ALA A 74 4.97 1.97 11.83
N ARG A 75 4.01 2.32 12.70
CA ARG A 75 2.68 2.79 12.29
C ARG A 75 2.55 4.31 12.49
N PHE A 76 1.77 4.96 11.64
CA PHE A 76 1.46 6.38 11.79
C PHE A 76 0.75 6.66 13.13
N LYS A 77 1.08 7.81 13.73
CA LYS A 77 0.29 8.36 14.85
C LYS A 77 -1.10 8.77 14.32
N PRO A 78 -2.14 8.75 15.18
CA PRO A 78 -3.45 9.29 14.81
C PRO A 78 -3.37 10.76 14.35
N PRO A 79 -4.16 11.18 13.34
CA PRO A 79 -5.05 10.35 12.52
C PRO A 79 -4.27 9.49 11.52
N ARG A 80 -4.59 8.19 11.47
CA ARG A 80 -3.92 7.25 10.56
C ARG A 80 -4.46 7.43 9.13
N PRO A 81 -3.59 7.39 8.10
CA PRO A 81 -4.05 7.35 6.72
C PRO A 81 -4.91 6.11 6.49
N SER A 82 -6.02 6.30 5.78
CA SER A 82 -6.93 5.21 5.39
C SER A 82 -7.22 5.27 3.90
N ARG A 83 -7.53 4.10 3.31
CA ARG A 83 -8.00 4.01 1.92
C ARG A 83 -9.25 3.14 1.84
N THR A 84 -10.14 3.45 0.90
CA THR A 84 -11.30 2.62 0.58
C THR A 84 -10.99 1.78 -0.64
N ILE A 85 -11.12 0.45 -0.52
CA ILE A 85 -11.01 -0.47 -1.66
C ILE A 85 -12.42 -0.72 -2.20
N GLY A 86 -12.58 -0.54 -3.51
CA GLY A 86 -13.86 -0.73 -4.20
C GLY A 86 -13.74 -1.76 -5.32
N MET A 87 -14.82 -2.50 -5.56
CA MET A 87 -14.98 -3.34 -6.74
C MET A 87 -15.87 -2.61 -7.74
N ILE A 88 -15.41 -2.54 -8.99
CA ILE A 88 -16.05 -1.72 -10.03
C ILE A 88 -16.31 -2.60 -11.25
N TRP A 89 -17.51 -2.47 -11.82
CA TRP A 89 -17.88 -3.08 -13.09
C TRP A 89 -18.81 -2.15 -13.86
N ARG A 90 -18.93 -2.38 -15.17
CA ARG A 90 -19.86 -1.62 -16.02
C ARG A 90 -21.30 -1.91 -15.60
N LYS A 91 -22.17 -0.89 -15.57
CA LYS A 91 -23.60 -1.05 -15.26
C LYS A 91 -24.30 -2.06 -16.18
N THR A 92 -23.85 -2.17 -17.43
CA THR A 92 -24.37 -3.10 -18.45
C THR A 92 -23.77 -4.50 -18.39
N SER A 93 -22.94 -4.80 -17.37
CA SER A 93 -22.33 -6.12 -17.25
C SER A 93 -23.41 -7.19 -17.02
N PRO A 94 -23.50 -8.23 -17.86
CA PRO A 94 -24.44 -9.34 -17.64
C PRO A 94 -24.11 -10.14 -16.38
N LEU A 95 -22.89 -9.97 -15.84
CA LEU A 95 -22.41 -10.63 -14.63
C LEU A 95 -22.57 -9.75 -13.36
N ALA A 96 -23.26 -8.61 -13.44
CA ALA A 96 -23.34 -7.66 -12.32
C ALA A 96 -23.84 -8.31 -11.01
N LYS A 97 -24.80 -9.25 -11.09
CA LYS A 97 -25.31 -9.97 -9.92
C LYS A 97 -24.25 -10.87 -9.29
N GLN A 98 -23.52 -11.64 -10.10
CA GLN A 98 -22.44 -12.53 -9.66
C GLN A 98 -21.26 -11.73 -9.11
N LEU A 99 -20.89 -10.64 -9.78
CA LEU A 99 -19.82 -9.74 -9.32
C LEU A 99 -20.18 -9.09 -7.97
N SER A 100 -21.46 -8.76 -7.76
CA SER A 100 -21.94 -8.29 -6.45
C SER A 100 -21.83 -9.36 -5.36
N GLN A 101 -22.10 -10.63 -5.68
CA GLN A 101 -21.92 -11.74 -4.75
C GLN A 101 -20.43 -11.93 -4.39
N ILE A 102 -19.54 -11.90 -5.39
CA ILE A 102 -18.09 -11.94 -5.16
C ILE A 102 -17.65 -10.76 -4.29
N ALA A 103 -18.18 -9.55 -4.55
CA ALA A 103 -17.89 -8.38 -3.73
C ALA A 103 -18.34 -8.54 -2.27
N GLY A 104 -19.44 -9.25 -2.03
CA GLY A 104 -19.86 -9.65 -0.69
C GLY A 104 -18.82 -10.54 -0.01
N VAL A 105 -18.33 -11.58 -0.70
CA VAL A 105 -17.30 -12.49 -0.18
C VAL A 105 -15.99 -11.76 0.10
N VAL A 106 -15.53 -10.92 -0.83
CA VAL A 106 -14.29 -10.13 -0.67
C VAL A 106 -14.40 -9.17 0.52
N ARG A 107 -15.55 -8.50 0.69
CA ARG A 107 -15.79 -7.63 1.84
C ARG A 107 -15.74 -8.41 3.15
N GLN A 108 -16.36 -9.58 3.21
CA GLN A 108 -16.38 -10.42 4.40
C GLN A 108 -14.96 -10.85 4.80
N ALA A 109 -14.18 -11.36 3.84
CA ALA A 109 -12.79 -11.74 4.07
C ALA A 109 -11.91 -10.55 4.53
N ALA A 110 -12.16 -9.34 4.00
CA ALA A 110 -11.44 -8.14 4.41
C ALA A 110 -11.75 -7.74 5.87
N VAL A 111 -13.01 -7.89 6.34
CA VAL A 111 -13.39 -7.60 7.73
C VAL A 111 -12.74 -8.59 8.69
N GLU A 112 -12.73 -9.88 8.34
CA GLU A 112 -12.08 -10.92 9.16
C GLU A 112 -10.58 -10.69 9.32
N THR A 113 -9.92 -10.20 8.26
CA THR A 113 -8.50 -9.86 8.28
C THR A 113 -8.21 -8.57 9.07
N ALA A 114 -9.13 -7.59 9.06
CA ALA A 114 -8.98 -6.30 9.74
C ALA A 114 -9.35 -6.33 11.24
N GLY A 115 -10.00 -7.40 11.71
CA GLY A 115 -10.34 -7.62 13.12
C GLY A 115 -9.22 -8.26 13.95
N HIS A 116 -8.07 -8.56 13.33
CA HIS A 116 -6.83 -8.99 13.96
C HIS A 116 -5.80 -7.86 13.93
#